data_AF-A0A6A3BVQ0-F1
#
_entry.id   AF-A0A6A3BVQ0-F1
#
_cell.length_a   1.000
_cell.length_b   1.000
_cell.length_c   1.000
_cell.angle_alpha   90.00
_cell.angle_beta   90.00
_cell.angle_gamma   90.00
#
_symmetry.space_group_name_H-M   'P 1'
#
loop_
_entity.id
_entity.type
_entity.pdbx_description
1 polymer ?
#
loop_
_entity_poly.entity_id
_entity_poly.type
_entity_poly.pdbx_seq_one_letter_code
_entity_poly.pdbx_strand_id
1 'polypeptide(L)'
;MSTLTLPPVPTSPRDDAIQLYRAFKGLGCDTAAVINILSHRDATQRSLIQHEYRTMYSEDLLKRLVSELHGKLETAVLLWMHDPAGRDAIVIRQAL
;
A
#
# COMPACT_ATOMS: atom_id res chain seq x y z
N MET A 1 -0.03 -9.10 20.01
CA MET A 1 -0.49 -7.71 20.24
C MET A 1 -0.22 -6.92 18.97
N SER A 2 -1.19 -6.15 18.47
CA SER A 2 -0.96 -5.32 17.29
C SER A 2 -0.07 -4.13 17.65
N THR A 3 1.04 -3.94 16.93
CA THR A 3 1.92 -2.77 17.07
C THR A 3 1.56 -1.66 16.08
N LEU A 4 0.48 -1.82 15.32
CA LEU A 4 0.04 -0.85 14.33
C LEU A 4 -0.53 0.40 15.02
N THR A 5 0.08 1.56 14.77
CA THR A 5 -0.44 2.85 15.20
C THR A 5 -1.30 3.46 14.10
N LEU A 6 -2.59 3.62 14.35
CA LEU A 6 -3.53 4.30 13.46
C LEU A 6 -3.58 5.80 13.79
N PRO A 7 -3.71 6.68 12.79
CA PRO A 7 -3.87 8.09 13.04
C PRO A 7 -5.21 8.35 13.74
N PRO A 8 -5.29 9.34 14.65
CA PRO A 8 -6.50 9.65 15.41
C PRO A 8 -7.64 10.22 14.54
N VAL A 9 -7.33 10.66 13.32
CA VAL A 9 -8.32 11.18 12.36
C VAL A 9 -8.46 10.18 11.21
N PRO A 10 -9.66 9.65 10.95
CA PRO A 10 -9.88 8.77 9.79
C PRO A 10 -9.76 9.60 8.51
N THR A 11 -8.69 9.39 7.76
CA THR A 11 -8.56 9.90 6.40
C THR A 11 -9.47 9.12 5.47
N SER A 12 -10.07 9.79 4.49
CA SER A 12 -10.92 9.08 3.53
C SER A 12 -10.05 8.20 2.61
N PRO A 13 -10.50 6.98 2.26
CA PRO A 13 -9.76 6.11 1.32
C PRO A 13 -9.50 6.80 -0.03
N ARG A 14 -10.37 7.74 -0.40
CA ARG A 14 -10.27 8.55 -1.60
C ARG A 14 -9.12 9.56 -1.52
N ASP A 15 -8.98 10.26 -0.41
CA ASP A 15 -7.88 11.20 -0.19
C ASP A 15 -6.53 10.48 -0.16
N ASP A 16 -6.49 9.29 0.46
CA ASP A 16 -5.29 8.45 0.47
C ASP A 16 -4.90 8.01 -0.94
N ALA A 17 -5.85 7.59 -1.77
CA ALA A 17 -5.60 7.25 -3.17
C ALA A 17 -5.11 8.46 -4.00
N ILE A 18 -5.64 9.66 -3.76
CA ILE A 18 -5.16 10.90 -4.41
C ILE A 18 -3.73 11.23 -3.96
N GLN A 19 -3.42 11.09 -2.67
CA GLN A 19 -2.09 11.33 -2.15
C GLN A 19 -1.08 10.31 -2.69
N LEU A 20 -1.44 9.04 -2.76
CA LEU A 20 -0.62 7.99 -3.38
C LEU A 20 -0.36 8.31 -4.86
N TYR A 21 -1.40 8.72 -5.61
CA TYR A 21 -1.23 9.12 -7.00
C TYR A 21 -0.29 10.32 -7.16
N ARG A 22 -0.39 11.32 -6.28
CA ARG A 22 0.54 12.46 -6.26
C ARG A 22 1.97 12.02 -5.95
N ALA A 23 2.15 11.08 -5.02
CA ALA A 23 3.46 10.51 -4.69
C ALA A 23 4.10 9.76 -5.87
N PHE A 24 3.30 9.25 -6.82
CA PHE A 24 3.77 8.57 -8.03
C PHE A 24 3.91 9.46 -9.28
N LYS A 25 3.41 10.71 -9.25
CA LYS A 25 3.35 11.59 -10.43
C LYS A 25 4.62 12.44 -10.63
N GLY A 26 5.52 12.48 -9.65
CA GLY A 26 6.74 13.29 -9.67
C GLY A 26 7.88 12.73 -10.52
N LEU A 27 9.00 13.47 -10.57
CA LEU A 27 10.30 12.95 -11.05
C LEU A 27 10.84 11.98 -9.98
N GLY A 28 10.35 10.74 -10.03
CA GLY A 28 10.57 9.71 -9.03
C GLY A 28 9.38 9.52 -8.09
N CYS A 29 9.49 8.50 -7.23
CA CYS A 29 8.47 8.16 -6.24
C CYS A 29 8.80 8.76 -4.87
N ASP A 30 7.83 9.45 -4.26
CA ASP A 30 7.92 9.84 -2.85
C ASP A 30 7.65 8.63 -1.95
N THR A 31 8.68 7.79 -1.82
CA THR A 31 8.64 6.56 -1.03
C THR A 31 8.28 6.82 0.44
N ALA A 32 8.72 7.94 1.00
CA ALA A 32 8.41 8.32 2.39
C ALA A 32 6.92 8.59 2.56
N ALA A 33 6.30 9.34 1.63
CA ALA A 33 4.86 9.58 1.64
C ALA A 33 4.06 8.28 1.50
N VAL A 34 4.46 7.40 0.58
CA VAL A 34 3.80 6.09 0.37
C VAL A 34 3.87 5.24 1.63
N ILE A 35 5.04 5.13 2.27
CA ILE A 35 5.22 4.38 3.51
C ILE A 35 4.38 4.99 4.62
N ASN A 36 4.39 6.31 4.79
CA ASN A 36 3.63 7.00 5.84
C ASN A 36 2.12 6.78 5.69
N ILE A 37 1.60 6.74 4.46
CA ILE A 37 0.19 6.42 4.23
C ILE A 37 -0.07 4.94 4.51
N LEU A 38 0.66 4.03 3.87
CA LEU A 38 0.34 2.59 3.93
C LEU A 38 0.63 1.95 5.30
N SER A 39 1.64 2.41 6.04
CA SER A 39 2.01 1.88 7.36
C SER A 39 1.04 2.28 8.47
N HIS A 40 0.24 3.33 8.25
CA HIS A 40 -0.70 3.87 9.22
C HIS A 40 -2.17 3.56 8.84
N ARG A 41 -2.40 2.45 8.12
CA ARG A 41 -3.74 2.01 7.69
C ARG A 41 -3.96 0.54 8.00
N ASP A 42 -5.20 0.22 8.37
CA ASP A 42 -5.64 -1.16 8.60
C ASP A 42 -5.77 -1.96 7.31
N ALA A 43 -5.80 -3.29 7.43
CA ALA A 43 -5.99 -4.19 6.28
C ALA A 43 -7.26 -3.86 5.47
N THR A 44 -8.36 -3.55 6.15
CA THR A 44 -9.64 -3.14 5.52
C THR A 44 -9.50 -1.81 4.78
N GLN A 45 -8.88 -0.80 5.40
CA GLN A 45 -8.64 0.50 4.79
C GLN A 45 -7.75 0.38 3.55
N ARG A 46 -6.68 -0.42 3.60
CA ARG A 46 -5.81 -0.63 2.43
C ARG A 46 -6.55 -1.31 1.28
N SER A 47 -7.45 -2.25 1.56
CA SER A 47 -8.31 -2.86 0.53
C SER A 47 -9.24 -1.83 -0.11
N LEU A 48 -9.86 -0.96 0.71
CA LEU A 48 -10.68 0.15 0.21
C LEU A 48 -9.87 1.14 -0.64
N ILE A 49 -8.65 1.50 -0.20
CA ILE A 49 -7.74 2.38 -0.96
C ILE A 49 -7.38 1.75 -2.30
N GLN A 50 -7.10 0.45 -2.35
CA GLN A 50 -6.84 -0.25 -3.64
C GLN A 50 -8.04 -0.18 -4.57
N HIS A 51 -9.26 -0.39 -4.05
CA HIS A 51 -10.48 -0.31 -4.83
C HIS A 51 -10.74 1.10 -5.36
N GLU A 52 -10.64 2.10 -4.50
CA GLU A 52 -10.81 3.52 -4.86
C GLU A 52 -9.74 3.99 -5.86
N TYR A 53 -8.48 3.60 -5.66
CA TYR A 53 -7.39 3.92 -6.59
C TYR A 53 -7.67 3.33 -7.99
N ARG A 54 -8.10 2.07 -8.04
CA ARG A 54 -8.48 1.42 -9.31
C ARG A 54 -9.68 2.10 -9.97
N THR A 55 -10.67 2.52 -9.20
CA THR A 55 -11.86 3.21 -9.72
C THR A 55 -11.52 4.61 -10.24
N MET A 56 -10.66 5.35 -9.55
CA MET A 56 -10.30 6.73 -9.93
C MET A 56 -9.28 6.81 -11.06
N TYR A 57 -8.29 5.93 -11.06
CA TYR A 57 -7.14 6.00 -11.99
C TYR A 57 -7.13 4.88 -13.03
N SER A 58 -8.09 3.93 -12.97
CA SER A 58 -8.14 2.75 -13.86
C SER A 58 -6.85 1.94 -13.86
N GLU A 59 -6.09 2.00 -12.76
CA GLU A 59 -4.77 1.40 -12.62
C GLU A 59 -4.70 0.60 -11.32
N ASP A 60 -3.95 -0.51 -11.32
CA ASP A 60 -3.75 -1.31 -10.11
C ASP A 60 -2.66 -0.68 -9.22
N LEU A 61 -3.04 -0.28 -8.00
CA LEU A 61 -2.11 0.29 -7.02
C LEU A 61 -0.89 -0.62 -6.76
N LEU A 62 -1.10 -1.93 -6.71
CA LEU A 62 0.00 -2.90 -6.51
C LEU A 62 1.00 -2.89 -7.66
N LYS A 63 0.52 -2.79 -8.91
CA LYS A 63 1.41 -2.72 -10.09
C LYS A 63 2.20 -1.42 -10.10
N ARG A 64 1.54 -0.31 -9.74
CA ARG A 64 2.21 0.99 -9.61
C ARG A 64 3.29 0.94 -8.54
N LEU A 65 3.01 0.34 -7.39
CA LEU A 65 4.00 0.15 -6.31
C LEU A 65 5.21 -0.69 -6.76
N VAL A 66 5.00 -1.76 -7.54
CA VAL A 66 6.10 -2.58 -8.11
C VAL A 66 6.93 -1.79 -9.13
N SER A 67 6.29 -0.93 -9.92
CA SER A 67 7.00 -0.12 -10.91
C SER A 67 7.83 1.00 -10.29
N GLU A 68 7.44 1.47 -9.10
CA GLU A 68 8.02 2.66 -8.47
C GLU A 68 8.98 2.30 -7.32
N LEU A 69 8.70 1.22 -6.58
CA LEU A 69 9.54 0.72 -5.49
C LEU A 69 10.46 -0.37 -5.99
N HIS A 70 11.66 -0.46 -5.40
CA HIS A 70 12.67 -1.44 -5.80
C HIS A 70 13.30 -2.12 -4.59
N GLY A 71 13.69 -3.39 -4.73
CA GLY A 71 14.47 -4.15 -3.75
C GLY A 71 13.66 -4.51 -2.49
N LYS A 72 14.28 -4.40 -1.31
CA LYS A 72 13.67 -4.84 -0.04
C LYS A 72 12.40 -4.06 0.31
N LEU A 73 12.33 -2.78 -0.08
CA LEU A 73 11.17 -1.94 0.19
C LEU A 73 9.94 -2.40 -0.59
N GLU A 74 10.13 -2.73 -1.86
CA GLU A 74 9.08 -3.28 -2.73
C GLU A 74 8.48 -4.56 -2.12
N THR A 75 9.34 -5.51 -1.74
CA THR A 75 8.89 -6.77 -1.13
C THR A 75 8.13 -6.53 0.17
N ALA A 76 8.62 -5.63 1.02
CA ALA A 76 7.97 -5.30 2.29
C ALA A 76 6.59 -4.66 2.07
N VAL A 77 6.46 -3.70 1.16
CA VAL A 77 5.19 -3.01 0.88
C VAL A 77 4.19 -3.95 0.21
N LEU A 78 4.63 -4.82 -0.70
CA LEU A 78 3.77 -5.82 -1.33
C LEU A 78 3.22 -6.82 -0.31
N LEU A 79 4.09 -7.40 0.51
CA LEU A 79 3.67 -8.28 1.61
C LEU A 79 2.71 -7.53 2.53
N TRP A 80 3.02 -6.28 2.88
CA TRP A 80 2.16 -5.45 3.72
C TRP A 80 0.75 -5.33 3.13
N MET A 81 0.61 -5.04 1.84
CA MET A 81 -0.66 -4.84 1.16
C MET A 81 -1.55 -6.09 1.06
N HIS A 82 -0.98 -7.29 1.16
CA HIS A 82 -1.77 -8.52 1.23
C HIS A 82 -2.50 -8.67 2.57
N ASP A 83 -3.65 -9.36 2.51
CA ASP A 83 -4.34 -9.88 3.69
C ASP A 83 -3.39 -10.78 4.51
N PRO A 84 -3.48 -10.85 5.85
CA PRO A 84 -2.61 -11.69 6.65
C PRO A 84 -2.55 -13.13 6.16
N ALA A 85 -3.69 -13.74 5.81
CA ALA A 85 -3.72 -15.12 5.31
C ALA A 85 -3.04 -15.25 3.94
N GLY A 86 -3.26 -14.27 3.06
CA GLY A 86 -2.62 -14.22 1.75
C GLY A 86 -1.10 -14.00 1.84
N ARG A 87 -0.65 -13.17 2.77
CA ARG A 87 0.75 -12.91 3.06
C ARG A 87 1.44 -14.19 3.52
N ASP A 88 0.85 -14.90 4.48
CA ASP A 88 1.42 -16.13 5.00
C ASP A 88 1.54 -17.20 3.91
N ALA A 89 0.53 -17.35 3.05
CA ALA A 89 0.59 -18.26 1.91
C ALA A 89 1.72 -17.92 0.93
N ILE A 90 1.96 -16.62 0.66
CA ILE A 90 3.05 -16.17 -0.21
C ILE A 90 4.40 -16.49 0.42
N VAL A 91 4.57 -16.20 1.72
CA VAL A 91 5.82 -16.44 2.44
C VAL A 91 6.15 -17.93 2.48
N ILE A 92 5.16 -18.77 2.78
CA ILE A 92 5.34 -20.24 2.78
C ILE A 92 5.73 -20.72 1.38
N ARG A 93 5.05 -20.23 0.32
CA ARG A 93 5.38 -20.60 -1.07
C ARG A 93 6.78 -20.17 -1.50
N GLN A 94 7.29 -19.05 -0.98
CA GLN A 94 8.65 -18.58 -1.27
C GLN A 94 9.73 -19.30 -0.47
N ALA A 95 9.36 -19.89 0.67
CA ALA A 95 10.29 -20.61 1.55
C ALA A 95 10.47 -22.09 1.17
N LEU A 96 9.55 -22.64 0.36
CA LEU A 96 9.61 -23.98 -0.22
C LEU A 96 10.45 -23.97 -1.51
#